data_AF-A0A7Y8FWB9-F1
#
_entry.id   AF-A0A7Y8FWB9-F1
#
_cell.length_a   1.000
_cell.length_b   1.000
_cell.length_c   1.000
_cell.angle_alpha   90.00
_cell.angle_beta   90.00
_cell.angle_gamma   90.00
#
_symmetry.space_group_name_H-M   'P 1'
#
loop_
_entity.id
_entity.type
_entity.pdbx_description
1 polymer ?
#
loop_
_entity_poly.entity_id
_entity_poly.type
_entity_poly.pdbx_seq_one_letter_code
_entity_poly.pdbx_strand_id
1 'polypeptide(L)'
;MIKRIAQTAGFTGLLAALLLTLLQSFWVAPLILQAETFENAPAVEVAHEHAAGAAAHTHDAEAWEPENGWQRVLSTTGGNLVVAVGFALMLAGLYTLRAPTRTAQGLLWGLAGYATFVLAPTLGLPPELP
;
A
#
# COMPACT_ATOMS: atom_id res chain seq x y z
N MET A 1 -3.35 5.05 30.17
CA MET A 1 -4.28 4.77 29.05
C MET A 1 -3.55 4.74 27.71
N ILE A 2 -2.88 5.84 27.32
CA ILE A 2 -2.16 5.99 26.03
C ILE A 2 -1.11 4.88 25.80
N LYS A 3 -0.31 4.54 26.81
CA LYS A 3 0.70 3.46 26.70
C LYS A 3 0.11 2.11 26.26
N ARG A 4 -1.09 1.76 26.75
CA ARG A 4 -1.77 0.51 26.37
C ARG A 4 -2.25 0.56 24.92
N ILE A 5 -2.84 1.68 24.50
CA ILE A 5 -3.27 1.91 23.11
C ILE A 5 -2.08 1.80 22.17
N ALA A 6 -0.98 2.49 22.46
CA ALA A 6 0.22 2.48 21.66
C ALA A 6 0.84 1.08 21.55
N GLN A 7 0.92 0.34 22.66
CA GLN A 7 1.44 -1.03 22.65
C GLN A 7 0.55 -1.98 21.84
N THR A 8 -0.76 -1.99 22.09
CA THR A 8 -1.70 -2.86 21.36
C THR A 8 -1.69 -2.54 19.87
N ALA A 9 -1.79 -1.26 19.49
CA ALA A 9 -1.75 -0.85 18.10
C ALA A 9 -0.39 -1.16 17.44
N GLY A 10 0.72 -0.99 18.15
CA GLY A 10 2.05 -1.32 17.67
C GLY A 10 2.20 -2.80 17.33
N PHE A 11 1.82 -3.71 18.24
CA PHE A 11 1.93 -5.15 18.01
C PHE A 11 0.96 -5.65 16.93
N THR A 12 -0.29 -5.19 16.95
CA THR A 12 -1.28 -5.56 15.93
C THR A 12 -0.90 -5.00 14.56
N GLY A 13 -0.43 -3.75 14.51
CA GLY A 13 0.05 -3.11 13.28
C GLY A 13 1.27 -3.82 12.71
N LEU A 14 2.24 -4.21 13.55
CA LEU A 14 3.40 -4.99 13.12
C LEU A 14 2.99 -6.34 12.50
N LEU A 15 2.09 -7.08 13.17
CA LEU A 15 1.60 -8.35 12.64
C LEU A 15 0.89 -8.17 11.29
N ALA A 16 0.02 -7.16 11.19
CA ALA A 16 -0.71 -6.85 9.98
C ALA A 16 0.23 -6.43 8.83
N ALA A 17 1.27 -5.64 9.11
CA ALA A 17 2.25 -5.21 8.13
C ALA A 17 3.09 -6.38 7.59
N LEU A 18 3.53 -7.28 8.47
CA LEU A 18 4.26 -8.48 8.06
C LEU A 18 3.38 -9.39 7.18
N LEU A 19 2.12 -9.60 7.58
CA LEU A 19 1.17 -10.38 6.80
C LEU A 19 0.91 -9.73 5.44
N LEU A 20 0.63 -8.43 5.39
CA LEU A 20 0.38 -7.71 4.13
C LEU A 20 1.59 -7.75 3.21
N THR A 21 2.80 -7.54 3.75
CA THR A 21 4.04 -7.60 2.98
C THR A 21 4.23 -8.99 2.36
N LEU A 22 3.95 -10.05 3.14
CA LEU A 22 4.02 -11.42 2.64
C LEU A 22 3.02 -11.64 1.48
N LEU A 23 1.76 -11.22 1.65
CA LEU A 23 0.75 -11.32 0.58
C LEU A 23 1.16 -10.52 -0.67
N GLN A 24 1.68 -9.31 -0.50
CA GLN A 24 2.17 -8.47 -1.59
C GLN A 24 3.37 -9.11 -2.31
N SER A 25 4.24 -9.85 -1.61
CA SER A 25 5.37 -10.53 -2.23
C SER A 25 4.95 -11.59 -3.26
N PHE A 26 3.76 -12.19 -3.10
CA PHE A 26 3.24 -13.21 -4.01
C PHE A 26 2.33 -12.66 -5.11
N TRP A 27 1.59 -11.58 -4.85
CA TRP A 27 0.61 -11.06 -5.81
C TRP A 27 0.98 -9.73 -6.46
N VAL A 28 1.54 -8.79 -5.69
CA VAL A 28 1.74 -7.41 -6.15
C VAL A 28 3.15 -7.22 -6.70
N ALA A 29 4.17 -7.70 -5.99
CA ALA A 29 5.56 -7.53 -6.39
C ALA A 29 5.88 -8.12 -7.79
N PRO A 30 5.40 -9.32 -8.17
CA PRO A 30 5.65 -9.85 -9.52
C PRO A 30 5.05 -8.97 -10.62
N LEU A 31 3.85 -8.40 -10.40
CA LEU A 31 3.20 -7.51 -11.35
C LEU A 31 3.98 -6.20 -11.52
N ILE A 32 4.50 -5.63 -10.42
CA ILE A 32 5.34 -4.42 -10.46
C ILE A 32 6.62 -4.70 -11.27
N LEU A 33 7.33 -5.79 -10.97
CA LEU A 33 8.57 -6.12 -11.67
C LEU A 33 8.34 -6.37 -13.16
N GLN A 34 7.19 -6.94 -13.53
CA GLN A 34 6.85 -7.11 -14.94
C GLN A 34 6.47 -5.78 -15.60
N ALA A 35 5.73 -4.90 -14.91
CA ALA A 35 5.41 -3.56 -15.39
C ALA A 35 6.67 -2.70 -15.64
N GLU A 36 7.67 -2.78 -14.76
CA GLU A 36 8.96 -2.10 -14.91
C GLU A 36 9.68 -2.49 -16.20
N THR A 37 9.49 -3.71 -16.73
CA THR A 37 10.11 -4.09 -18.02
C THR A 37 9.56 -3.31 -19.21
N PHE A 38 8.30 -2.86 -19.15
CA PHE A 38 7.68 -2.04 -20.19
C PHE A 38 8.06 -0.56 -20.06
N GLU A 39 8.26 -0.07 -18.83
CA GLU A 39 8.70 1.31 -18.57
C GLU A 39 10.19 1.50 -18.92
N ASN A 40 11.03 0.51 -18.62
CA ASN A 40 12.47 0.57 -18.89
C ASN A 40 12.84 0.11 -20.33
N ALA A 41 11.88 -0.37 -21.12
CA ALA A 41 12.14 -0.71 -22.51
C ALA A 41 12.58 0.55 -23.26
N PRO A 42 13.63 0.50 -24.09
CA PRO A 42 14.01 1.65 -24.90
C PRO A 42 12.81 2.02 -25.76
N ALA A 43 12.35 3.27 -25.63
CA ALA A 43 11.29 3.79 -26.47
C ALA A 43 11.70 3.55 -27.93
N VAL A 44 10.98 2.66 -28.61
CA VAL A 44 11.01 2.66 -30.08
C VAL A 44 10.48 4.04 -30.43
N GLU A 45 11.35 4.90 -30.97
CA GLU A 45 10.97 6.21 -31.49
C GLU A 45 9.97 6.00 -32.65
N VAL A 46 8.72 5.74 -32.32
CA VAL A 46 7.62 6.00 -33.22
C VAL A 46 7.46 7.51 -33.15
N ALA A 47 7.94 8.19 -34.19
CA ALA A 47 7.77 9.62 -34.39
C ALA A 47 6.27 9.94 -34.43
N HIS A 48 5.68 10.16 -33.26
CA HIS A 48 4.38 10.76 -33.13
C HIS A 48 4.59 12.27 -33.20
N GLU A 49 4.21 12.90 -34.31
CA GLU A 49 4.09 14.36 -34.43
C GLU A 49 3.04 14.83 -33.42
N HIS A 50 3.49 15.21 -32.21
CA HIS A 50 2.63 15.86 -31.23
C HIS A 50 2.58 17.36 -31.54
N ALA A 51 1.37 17.86 -31.82
CA ALA A 51 1.07 19.27 -31.95
C ALA A 51 1.57 20.03 -30.70
N ALA A 52 2.28 21.15 -30.95
CA ALA A 52 2.89 21.99 -29.94
C ALA A 52 1.85 22.53 -28.94
N GLY A 53 1.84 22.01 -27.70
CA GLY A 53 0.97 22.53 -26.64
C GLY A 53 0.72 21.60 -25.45
N ALA A 54 0.98 20.30 -25.56
CA ALA A 54 0.95 19.41 -24.41
C ALA A 54 2.28 19.52 -23.66
N ALA A 55 2.24 19.90 -22.37
CA ALA A 55 3.41 19.77 -21.50
C ALA A 55 3.80 18.29 -21.47
N ALA A 56 4.93 17.96 -22.08
CA ALA A 56 5.50 16.62 -21.99
C ALA A 56 5.76 16.34 -20.51
N HIS A 57 5.15 15.27 -19.97
CA HIS A 57 5.52 14.75 -18.66
C HIS A 57 6.95 14.22 -18.77
N THR A 58 7.93 15.02 -18.37
CA THR A 58 9.31 14.57 -18.24
C THR A 58 9.38 13.68 -17.01
N HIS A 59 9.57 12.38 -17.20
CA HIS A 59 10.04 11.52 -16.13
C HIS A 59 11.46 12.00 -15.80
N ASP A 60 11.59 12.81 -14.74
CA ASP A 60 12.92 13.13 -14.22
C ASP A 60 13.59 11.80 -13.89
N ALA A 61 14.66 11.49 -14.60
CA ALA A 61 15.48 10.28 -14.42
C ALA A 61 16.15 10.19 -13.03
N GLU A 62 15.78 11.07 -12.11
CA GLU A 62 16.37 11.30 -10.80
C GLU A 62 15.37 11.03 -9.65
N ALA A 63 14.17 10.53 -9.96
CA ALA A 63 13.23 10.07 -8.94
C ALA A 63 13.81 8.86 -8.19
N TRP A 64 14.04 9.02 -6.89
CA TRP A 64 14.59 7.96 -6.05
C TRP A 64 13.67 6.74 -6.00
N GLU A 65 14.21 5.56 -6.27
CA GLU A 65 13.55 4.28 -6.06
C GLU A 65 14.41 3.30 -5.23
N PRO A 66 13.80 2.41 -4.43
CA PRO A 66 14.53 1.34 -3.77
C PRO A 66 15.06 0.32 -4.77
N GLU A 67 16.34 -0.02 -4.66
CA GLU A 67 16.94 -1.11 -5.44
C GLU A 67 16.22 -2.46 -5.20
N ASN A 68 16.27 -3.31 -6.21
CA ASN A 68 15.75 -4.67 -6.15
C ASN A 68 16.41 -5.51 -5.03
N GLY A 69 15.63 -6.43 -4.46
CA GLY A 69 16.06 -7.26 -3.33
C GLY A 69 15.68 -6.68 -1.97
N TRP A 70 16.65 -6.55 -1.06
CA TRP A 70 16.36 -6.25 0.34
C TRP A 70 15.91 -4.80 0.58
N GLN A 71 16.40 -3.83 -0.20
CA GLN A 71 16.02 -2.42 -0.04
C GLN A 71 14.53 -2.21 -0.34
N ARG A 72 14.03 -2.82 -1.43
CA ARG A 72 12.61 -2.84 -1.78
C ARG A 72 11.74 -3.55 -0.74
N VAL A 73 12.18 -4.70 -0.23
CA VAL A 73 11.43 -5.41 0.83
C VAL A 73 11.36 -4.57 2.10
N LEU A 74 12.47 -3.95 2.52
CA LEU A 74 12.52 -3.12 3.72
C LEU A 74 11.65 -1.87 3.59
N SER A 75 11.76 -1.15 2.48
CA SER A 75 10.96 0.06 2.21
C SER A 75 9.46 -0.26 2.13
N THR A 76 9.09 -1.35 1.44
CA THR A 76 7.69 -1.83 1.39
C THR A 76 7.18 -2.21 2.78
N THR A 77 7.96 -2.98 3.54
CA THR A 77 7.58 -3.40 4.90
C THR A 77 7.45 -2.19 5.83
N GLY A 78 8.36 -1.23 5.72
CA GLY A 78 8.35 0.01 6.51
C GLY A 78 7.12 0.86 6.20
N GLY A 79 6.79 1.05 4.92
CA GLY A 79 5.59 1.75 4.49
C GLY A 79 4.32 1.06 5.01
N ASN A 80 4.23 -0.26 4.82
CA ASN A 80 3.13 -1.07 5.35
C ASN A 80 3.01 -0.97 6.88
N LEU A 81 4.13 -0.94 7.60
CA LEU A 81 4.15 -0.81 9.06
C LEU A 81 3.55 0.51 9.52
N VAL A 82 3.95 1.63 8.92
CA VAL A 82 3.42 2.95 9.26
C VAL A 82 1.91 2.99 9.06
N VAL A 83 1.43 2.52 7.90
CA VAL A 83 0.00 2.50 7.57
C VAL A 83 -0.77 1.57 8.51
N ALA A 84 -0.27 0.35 8.74
CA ALA A 84 -0.93 -0.64 9.60
C ALA A 84 -1.03 -0.17 11.05
N VAL A 85 0.03 0.45 11.59
CA VAL A 85 0.01 1.04 12.95
C VAL A 85 -0.97 2.21 13.00
N GLY A 86 -1.04 3.05 11.96
CA GLY A 86 -2.01 4.15 11.86
C GLY A 86 -3.47 3.67 11.96
N PHE A 87 -3.84 2.66 11.16
CA PHE A 87 -5.19 2.08 11.22
C PHE A 87 -5.46 1.36 12.56
N ALA A 88 -4.46 0.68 13.12
CA ALA A 88 -4.60 0.03 14.43
C ALA A 88 -4.83 1.06 15.56
N LEU A 89 -4.13 2.21 15.52
CA LEU A 89 -4.34 3.32 16.45
C LEU A 89 -5.74 3.93 16.30
N MET A 90 -6.20 4.10 15.06
CA MET A 90 -7.56 4.59 14.79
C MET A 90 -8.60 3.66 15.42
N LEU A 91 -8.54 2.35 15.15
CA LEU A 91 -9.46 1.37 15.75
C LEU A 91 -9.35 1.33 17.28
N ALA A 92 -8.14 1.32 17.83
CA ALA A 92 -7.93 1.35 19.27
C ALA A 92 -8.53 2.62 19.92
N GLY A 93 -8.44 3.76 19.23
CA GLY A 93 -9.10 5.01 19.60
C GLY A 93 -10.62 4.88 19.60
N LEU A 94 -11.23 4.36 18.52
CA LEU A 94 -12.68 4.14 18.44
C LEU A 94 -13.19 3.20 19.55
N TYR A 95 -12.42 2.18 19.90
CA TYR A 95 -12.80 1.25 20.97
C TYR A 95 -12.80 1.88 22.37
N THR A 96 -12.21 3.05 22.56
CA THR A 96 -12.37 3.82 23.80
C THR A 96 -13.77 4.43 23.93
N LEU A 97 -14.42 4.72 22.80
CA LEU A 97 -15.79 5.25 22.75
C LEU A 97 -16.82 4.11 22.77
N ARG A 98 -16.54 3.03 22.04
CA ARG A 98 -17.42 1.85 21.96
C ARG A 98 -16.61 0.56 21.87
N ALA A 99 -16.32 -0.04 23.02
CA ALA A 99 -15.59 -1.28 23.09
C ALA A 99 -16.41 -2.46 22.52
N PRO A 100 -15.84 -3.29 21.64
CA PRO A 100 -16.50 -4.51 21.18
C PRO A 100 -16.61 -5.52 22.32
N THR A 101 -17.76 -6.16 22.48
CA THR A 101 -18.00 -7.16 23.54
C THR A 101 -17.61 -8.57 23.11
N ARG A 102 -17.41 -8.78 21.80
CA ARG A 102 -17.01 -10.06 21.19
C ARG A 102 -15.96 -9.82 20.11
N THR A 103 -15.12 -10.82 19.86
CA THR A 103 -14.11 -10.79 18.78
C THR A 103 -14.72 -10.52 17.41
N ALA A 104 -15.88 -11.11 17.11
CA ALA A 104 -16.60 -10.90 15.85
C ALA A 104 -16.96 -9.42 15.61
N GLN A 105 -17.32 -8.66 16.64
CA GLN A 105 -17.57 -7.21 16.49
C GLN A 105 -16.29 -6.47 16.11
N GLY A 106 -15.16 -6.81 16.73
CA GLY A 106 -13.87 -6.23 16.37
C GLY A 106 -13.48 -6.55 14.91
N LEU A 107 -13.76 -7.78 14.45
CA LEU A 107 -13.55 -8.16 13.06
C LEU A 107 -14.44 -7.34 12.12
N LEU A 108 -15.72 -7.15 12.46
CA LEU A 108 -16.64 -6.32 11.66
C LEU A 108 -16.20 -4.86 11.58
N TRP A 109 -15.66 -4.28 12.66
CA TRP A 109 -15.04 -2.95 12.63
C TRP A 109 -13.84 -2.89 11.68
N GLY A 110 -12.97 -3.91 11.72
CA GLY A 110 -11.85 -4.05 10.80
C GLY A 110 -12.30 -4.17 9.34
N LEU A 111 -13.28 -5.02 9.06
CA LEU A 111 -13.85 -5.21 7.73
C LEU A 111 -14.54 -3.95 7.21
N ALA A 112 -15.26 -3.22 8.06
CA ALA A 112 -15.86 -1.94 7.69
C ALA A 112 -14.79 -0.88 7.35
N GLY A 113 -13.71 -0.83 8.13
CA GLY A 113 -12.55 0.01 7.83
C GLY A 113 -11.92 -0.36 6.48
N TYR A 114 -11.64 -1.64 6.26
CA TYR A 114 -11.11 -2.14 4.98
C TYR A 114 -12.04 -1.79 3.81
N ALA A 115 -13.36 -2.02 3.97
CA ALA A 115 -14.34 -1.72 2.94
C ALA A 115 -14.34 -0.23 2.56
N THR A 116 -14.16 0.65 3.55
CA THR A 116 -14.22 2.10 3.36
C THR A 116 -12.91 2.68 2.79
N PHE A 117 -11.77 2.27 3.34
CA PHE A 117 -10.47 2.89 3.04
C PHE A 117 -9.68 2.18 1.94
N VAL A 118 -9.99 0.92 1.65
CA VAL A 118 -9.26 0.11 0.67
C VAL A 118 -10.20 -0.36 -0.42
N LEU A 119 -11.20 -1.18 -0.10
CA LEU A 119 -12.02 -1.84 -1.11
C LEU A 119 -12.74 -0.83 -1.98
N ALA A 120 -13.53 0.09 -1.40
CA ALA A 120 -14.33 1.05 -2.16
C ALA A 120 -13.50 1.93 -3.11
N PRO A 121 -12.36 2.52 -2.69
CA PRO A 121 -11.47 3.23 -3.61
C PRO A 121 -10.89 2.34 -4.73
N THR A 122 -10.64 1.06 -4.45
CA THR A 122 -10.05 0.11 -5.42
C THR A 122 -11.09 -0.65 -6.26
N LEU A 123 -12.39 -0.39 -6.10
CA LEU A 123 -13.44 -0.97 -6.95
C LEU A 123 -13.36 -0.32 -8.34
N GLY A 124 -12.46 -0.84 -9.16
CA GLY A 124 -12.20 -0.42 -10.53
C GLY A 124 -11.50 -1.54 -11.29
N LEU A 125 -10.70 -1.18 -12.29
CA LEU A 125 -9.86 -2.15 -12.98
C LEU A 125 -8.75 -2.61 -12.02
N PRO A 126 -8.58 -3.94 -11.82
CA PRO A 126 -7.44 -4.44 -11.07
C PRO A 126 -6.15 -4.10 -11.83
N PRO A 127 -5.00 -4.02 -11.15
CA PRO A 127 -3.72 -3.79 -11.82
C PRO A 127 -3.48 -4.90 -12.85
N GLU A 128 -3.44 -4.51 -14.11
CA GLU A 128 -3.12 -5.36 -15.25
C GLU A 128 -1.91 -4.80 -15.99
N LEU A 129 -1.21 -5.67 -16.70
CA LEU A 129 -0.02 -5.29 -17.45
C LEU A 129 -0.44 -4.66 -18.78
N PRO A 130 0.30 -3.64 -19.26
CA PRO A 130 0.09 -3.06 -20.58
C PRO A 130 0.46 -4.01 -21.74
#